data_AF-A0A7R7W7T2-F1
#
_entry.id   AF-A0A7R7W7T2-F1
#
_cell.length_a   1.000
_cell.length_b   1.000
_cell.length_c   1.000
_cell.angle_alpha   90.00
_cell.angle_beta   90.00
_cell.angle_gamma   90.00
#
_symmetry.space_group_name_H-M   'P 1'
#
loop_
_entity.id
_entity.type
_entity.pdbx_description
1 polymer ?
#
loop_
_entity_poly.entity_id
_entity_poly.type
_entity_poly.pdbx_seq_one_letter_code
_entity_poly.pdbx_strand_id
1 'polypeptide(L)'
;MQYPSGMQPRWGVEATPELETFRWTKLLLDPDLESTDFRDEELERVSRQQIMRLPAGKSAVRVVADYLSGIRNHLEQSYIFSQPNIKKEYWFSIPAGWSNDAQVRMSEAIHLAGFGQKPNEEVCLVTESEASAISILEASGERRKVLRKHILRV
;
A
#
# COMPACT_ATOMS: atom_id res chain seq x y z
N MET A 1 -3.11 9.25 -7.38
CA MET A 1 -4.59 9.31 -7.39
C MET A 1 -5.04 10.56 -8.09
N GLN A 2 -6.14 10.50 -8.85
CA GLN A 2 -6.84 11.67 -9.37
C GLN A 2 -8.29 11.63 -8.93
N TYR A 3 -8.88 12.80 -8.71
CA TYR A 3 -10.25 12.96 -8.22
C TYR A 3 -11.04 13.89 -9.17
N PRO A 4 -11.37 13.41 -10.39
CA PRO A 4 -12.22 14.17 -11.31
C PRO A 4 -13.60 14.44 -10.71
N SER A 5 -14.12 15.65 -10.91
CA SER A 5 -15.41 16.08 -10.34
C SER A 5 -16.56 15.17 -10.81
N GLY A 6 -17.37 14.68 -9.86
CA GLY A 6 -18.54 13.85 -10.14
C GLY A 6 -18.22 12.45 -10.70
N MET A 7 -16.96 12.02 -10.69
CA MET A 7 -16.51 10.74 -11.23
C MET A 7 -15.81 9.90 -10.16
N GLN A 8 -15.62 8.61 -10.44
CA GLN A 8 -14.85 7.73 -9.57
C GLN A 8 -13.36 8.13 -9.56
N PRO A 9 -12.66 7.95 -8.43
CA PRO A 9 -11.22 8.19 -8.36
C PRO A 9 -10.46 7.35 -9.39
N ARG A 10 -9.43 7.93 -10.00
CA ARG A 10 -8.50 7.21 -10.89
C ARG A 10 -7.20 6.91 -10.18
N TRP A 11 -6.66 5.72 -10.41
CA TRP A 11 -5.45 5.24 -9.74
C TRP A 11 -4.46 4.64 -10.74
N GLY A 12 -3.18 4.59 -10.37
CA GLY A 12 -2.13 3.98 -11.20
C GLY A 12 -2.12 4.53 -12.63
N VAL A 13 -2.24 3.63 -13.61
CA VAL A 13 -2.19 3.92 -15.05
C VAL A 13 -3.45 4.60 -15.59
N GLU A 14 -4.55 4.62 -14.84
CA GLU A 14 -5.79 5.31 -15.23
C GLU A 14 -5.66 6.84 -15.06
N ALA A 15 -4.65 7.31 -14.32
CA ALA A 15 -4.38 8.73 -14.14
C ALA A 15 -3.86 9.35 -15.44
N THR A 16 -4.47 10.46 -15.87
CA THR A 16 -4.13 11.09 -17.17
C THR A 16 -3.34 12.41 -17.00
N PRO A 17 -2.45 12.79 -17.94
CA PRO A 17 -1.59 13.97 -17.77
C PRO A 17 -2.33 15.32 -17.65
N GLU A 18 -3.59 15.37 -18.06
CA GLU A 18 -4.40 16.59 -18.11
C GLU A 18 -4.93 17.01 -16.74
N LEU A 19 -4.98 16.08 -15.78
CA LEU A 19 -5.54 16.29 -14.45
C LEU A 19 -4.47 16.25 -13.35
N GLU A 20 -4.69 17.03 -12.30
CA GLU A 20 -3.84 17.03 -11.13
C GLU A 20 -3.79 15.65 -10.49
N THR A 21 -2.58 15.20 -10.17
CA THR A 21 -2.35 13.88 -9.59
C THR A 21 -1.70 13.99 -8.23
N PHE A 22 -2.34 13.42 -7.21
CA PHE A 22 -1.82 13.33 -5.85
C PHE A 22 -0.89 12.12 -5.73
N ARG A 23 0.34 12.37 -5.27
CA ARG A 23 1.44 11.38 -5.22
C ARG A 23 2.14 11.39 -3.86
N TRP A 24 2.81 10.29 -3.57
CA TRP A 24 3.55 10.05 -2.31
C TRP A 24 2.67 10.16 -1.06
N THR A 25 1.38 9.89 -1.20
CA THR A 25 0.39 10.06 -0.13
C THR A 25 0.48 8.99 0.95
N LYS A 26 1.13 7.84 0.70
CA LYS A 26 1.44 6.81 1.73
C LYS A 26 2.30 7.41 2.85
N LEU A 27 3.23 8.31 2.51
CA LEU A 27 4.13 8.95 3.47
C LEU A 27 3.37 9.83 4.48
N LEU A 28 2.26 10.43 4.05
CA LEU A 28 1.40 11.26 4.89
C LEU A 28 0.57 10.47 5.93
N LEU A 29 0.70 9.13 5.95
CA LEU A 29 0.14 8.35 7.04
C LEU A 29 0.94 8.57 8.33
N ASP A 30 2.23 8.84 8.23
CA ASP A 30 3.08 9.13 9.37
C ASP A 30 2.85 10.57 9.86
N PRO A 31 2.29 10.77 11.07
CA PRO A 31 2.07 12.12 11.61
C PRO A 31 3.36 12.88 11.90
N ASP A 32 4.47 12.16 12.11
CA ASP A 32 5.75 12.75 12.52
C ASP A 32 6.56 13.23 11.32
N LEU A 33 6.08 12.96 10.10
CA LEU A 33 6.78 13.33 8.87
C LEU A 33 6.50 14.78 8.48
N GLU A 34 7.53 15.61 8.48
CA GLU A 34 7.44 16.97 7.94
C GLU A 34 7.39 16.94 6.41
N SER A 35 6.20 17.17 5.85
CA SER A 35 5.99 17.14 4.40
C SER A 35 6.78 18.18 3.61
N THR A 36 7.19 19.28 4.25
CA THR A 36 7.88 20.42 3.59
C THR A 36 9.27 20.05 3.09
N ASP A 37 9.94 19.11 3.74
CA ASP A 37 11.32 18.72 3.39
C ASP A 37 11.44 18.02 2.03
N PHE A 38 10.32 17.49 1.52
CA PHE A 38 10.27 16.70 0.30
C PHE A 38 9.56 17.42 -0.85
N ARG A 39 9.12 18.67 -0.64
CA ARG A 39 8.37 19.44 -1.63
C ARG A 39 9.33 20.28 -2.46
N ASP A 40 9.41 19.92 -3.74
CA ASP A 40 10.09 20.69 -4.77
C ASP A 40 9.03 21.43 -5.61
N GLU A 41 8.92 22.74 -5.40
CA GLU A 41 7.90 23.57 -6.07
C GLU A 41 8.09 23.63 -7.59
N GLU A 42 9.34 23.59 -8.07
CA GLU A 42 9.62 23.57 -9.50
C GLU A 42 9.21 22.22 -10.11
N LEU A 43 9.46 21.11 -9.41
CA LEU A 43 9.00 19.78 -9.82
C LEU A 43 7.47 19.70 -9.84
N GLU A 44 6.79 20.17 -8.79
CA GLU A 44 5.32 20.21 -8.72
C GLU A 44 4.74 21.01 -9.92
N ARG A 45 5.30 22.20 -10.18
CA ARG A 45 4.86 23.11 -11.24
C ARG A 45 5.02 22.51 -12.64
N VAL A 46 6.21 21.96 -12.94
CA VAL A 46 6.52 21.42 -14.28
C VAL A 46 5.76 20.11 -14.54
N SER A 47 5.57 19.28 -13.50
CA SER A 47 4.97 17.96 -13.65
C SER A 47 3.44 17.92 -13.42
N ARG A 48 2.83 19.01 -12.95
CA ARG A 48 1.43 19.08 -12.50
C ARG A 48 1.09 18.02 -11.44
N GLN A 49 2.08 17.68 -10.62
CA GLN A 49 1.94 16.69 -9.55
C GLN A 49 1.76 17.41 -8.23
N GLN A 50 0.79 16.94 -7.46
CA GLN A 50 0.57 17.36 -6.09
C GLN A 50 1.31 16.36 -5.19
N ILE A 51 2.60 16.63 -4.92
CA ILE A 51 3.49 15.75 -4.15
C ILE A 51 3.25 15.97 -2.65
N MET A 52 3.00 14.89 -1.91
CA MET A 52 2.75 14.96 -0.45
C MET A 52 1.67 15.98 -0.07
N ARG A 53 0.66 16.12 -0.93
CA ARG A 53 -0.53 16.92 -0.71
C ARG A 53 -1.77 16.03 -0.72
N LEU A 54 -2.83 16.52 -0.09
CA LEU A 54 -4.12 15.84 -0.04
C LEU A 54 -5.16 16.59 -0.88
N PRO A 55 -6.06 15.87 -1.57
CA PRO A 55 -7.23 16.47 -2.17
C PRO A 55 -8.09 17.16 -1.10
N ALA A 56 -8.81 18.20 -1.49
CA ALA A 56 -9.71 18.91 -0.59
C ALA A 56 -10.69 17.95 0.09
N GLY A 57 -10.79 18.04 1.42
CA GLY A 57 -11.71 17.25 2.23
C GLY A 57 -11.36 15.76 2.41
N LYS A 58 -10.19 15.29 1.94
CA LYS A 58 -9.74 13.91 2.13
C LYS A 58 -8.55 13.83 3.09
N SER A 59 -8.58 12.84 3.99
CA SER A 59 -7.43 12.48 4.82
C SER A 59 -6.45 11.57 4.06
N ALA A 60 -5.20 11.48 4.53
CA ALA A 60 -4.21 10.55 3.97
C ALA A 60 -4.70 9.11 4.00
N VAL A 61 -5.30 8.67 5.11
CA VAL A 61 -5.93 7.35 5.25
C VAL A 61 -6.94 7.09 4.13
N ARG A 62 -7.83 8.06 3.85
CA ARG A 62 -8.83 7.92 2.78
C ARG A 62 -8.21 7.85 1.39
N VAL A 63 -7.19 8.68 1.12
CA VAL A 63 -6.51 8.65 -0.18
C VAL A 63 -5.75 7.33 -0.40
N VAL A 64 -5.11 6.79 0.64
CA VAL A 64 -4.46 5.48 0.57
C VAL A 64 -5.49 4.36 0.42
N ALA A 65 -6.61 4.42 1.14
CA ALA A 65 -7.71 3.45 1.01
C ALA A 65 -8.30 3.44 -0.41
N ASP A 66 -8.51 4.60 -1.03
CA ASP A 66 -8.99 4.69 -2.41
C ASP A 66 -8.00 4.05 -3.39
N TYR A 67 -6.70 4.29 -3.21
CA TYR A 67 -5.65 3.66 -4.02
C TYR A 67 -5.61 2.13 -3.84
N LEU A 68 -5.66 1.66 -2.59
CA LEU A 68 -5.68 0.23 -2.26
C LEU A 68 -6.96 -0.46 -2.77
N SER A 69 -8.09 0.25 -2.81
CA SER A 69 -9.34 -0.26 -3.39
C SER A 69 -9.19 -0.52 -4.89
N GLY A 70 -8.50 0.37 -5.61
CA GLY A 70 -8.14 0.15 -7.02
C GLY A 70 -7.33 -1.13 -7.21
N ILE A 71 -6.30 -1.33 -6.39
CA ILE A 71 -5.49 -2.57 -6.41
C ILE A 71 -6.36 -3.78 -6.14
N ARG A 72 -7.20 -3.75 -5.10
CA ARG A 72 -8.09 -4.86 -4.76
C ARG A 72 -9.00 -5.22 -5.93
N ASN A 73 -9.66 -4.22 -6.50
CA ASN A 73 -10.57 -4.42 -7.64
C ASN A 73 -9.84 -5.04 -8.82
N HIS A 74 -8.60 -4.63 -9.08
CA HIS A 74 -7.78 -5.25 -10.12
C HIS A 74 -7.39 -6.70 -9.78
N LEU A 75 -7.02 -7.00 -8.53
CA LEU A 75 -6.73 -8.37 -8.11
C LEU A 75 -7.95 -9.28 -8.29
N GLU A 76 -9.13 -8.83 -7.90
CA GLU A 76 -10.40 -9.57 -8.00
C GLU A 76 -10.82 -9.84 -9.46
N GLN A 77 -10.27 -9.13 -10.45
CA GLN A 77 -10.45 -9.48 -11.88
C GLN A 77 -9.74 -10.79 -12.26
N SER A 78 -8.76 -11.23 -11.47
CA SER A 78 -8.07 -12.50 -11.70
C SER A 78 -8.87 -13.69 -11.17
N TYR A 79 -8.78 -14.82 -11.88
CA TYR A 79 -9.54 -16.03 -11.52
C TYR A 79 -9.22 -16.55 -10.12
N ILE A 80 -7.96 -16.51 -9.69
CA ILE A 80 -7.53 -17.06 -8.39
C ILE A 80 -8.08 -16.21 -7.24
N PHE A 81 -8.01 -14.88 -7.35
CA PHE A 81 -8.46 -14.00 -6.29
C PHE A 81 -9.99 -13.89 -6.20
N SER A 82 -10.72 -14.13 -7.29
CA SER A 82 -12.19 -14.18 -7.25
C SER A 82 -12.76 -15.46 -6.62
N GLN A 83 -11.95 -16.52 -6.40
CA GLN A 83 -12.46 -17.75 -5.78
C GLN A 83 -12.79 -17.54 -4.30
N PRO A 84 -14.03 -17.87 -3.85
CA PRO A 84 -14.43 -17.72 -2.47
C PRO A 84 -13.82 -18.77 -1.53
N ASN A 85 -13.43 -19.93 -2.06
CA ASN A 85 -12.96 -21.07 -1.25
C ASN A 85 -11.44 -21.10 -1.02
N ILE A 86 -10.71 -20.11 -1.55
CA ILE A 86 -9.26 -20.00 -1.37
C ILE A 86 -9.00 -19.06 -0.18
N LYS A 87 -8.20 -19.52 0.80
CA LYS A 87 -7.67 -18.64 1.87
C LYS A 87 -6.71 -17.63 1.24
N LYS A 88 -6.86 -16.36 1.56
CA LYS A 88 -6.03 -15.27 1.04
C LYS A 88 -5.32 -14.58 2.19
N GLU A 89 -4.01 -14.49 2.10
CA GLU A 89 -3.19 -13.72 3.03
C GLU A 89 -2.61 -12.53 2.26
N TYR A 90 -2.98 -11.32 2.66
CA TYR A 90 -2.48 -10.09 2.08
C TYR A 90 -1.38 -9.52 2.97
N TRP A 91 -0.16 -9.52 2.45
CA TRP A 91 1.00 -8.98 3.14
C TRP A 91 1.34 -7.58 2.60
N PHE A 92 1.25 -6.57 3.45
CA PHE A 92 1.59 -5.19 3.12
C PHE A 92 2.93 -4.80 3.74
N SER A 93 3.83 -4.27 2.92
CA SER A 93 5.11 -3.78 3.41
C SER A 93 5.00 -2.33 3.93
N ILE A 94 5.64 -2.08 5.06
CA ILE A 94 5.71 -0.75 5.69
C ILE A 94 7.17 -0.34 5.97
N PRO A 95 7.48 0.97 6.00
CA PRO A 95 8.78 1.45 6.45
C PRO A 95 9.12 0.96 7.86
N ALA A 96 10.37 0.52 8.08
CA ALA A 96 10.81 0.01 9.38
C ALA A 96 10.81 1.07 10.49
N GLY A 97 10.96 2.35 10.13
CA GLY A 97 10.98 3.47 11.07
C GLY A 97 9.61 4.07 11.39
N TRP A 98 8.51 3.53 10.84
CA TRP A 98 7.18 4.08 11.07
C TRP A 98 6.72 3.92 12.51
N SER A 99 6.20 5.01 13.07
CA SER A 99 5.56 5.06 14.39
C SER A 99 4.36 4.10 14.47
N ASN A 100 3.96 3.74 15.69
CA ASN A 100 2.76 2.91 15.89
C ASN A 100 1.51 3.57 15.27
N ASP A 101 1.40 4.90 15.34
CA ASP A 101 0.30 5.66 14.76
C ASP A 101 0.26 5.53 13.23
N ALA A 102 1.42 5.59 12.57
CA ALA A 102 1.52 5.37 11.13
C ALA A 102 1.06 3.95 10.73
N GLN A 103 1.43 2.94 11.53
CA GLN A 103 1.01 1.55 11.31
C GLN A 103 -0.49 1.35 11.52
N VAL A 104 -1.07 1.99 12.54
CA VAL A 104 -2.53 1.98 12.79
C VAL A 104 -3.27 2.62 11.63
N ARG A 105 -2.81 3.79 11.15
CA ARG A 105 -3.42 4.50 10.01
C ARG A 105 -3.31 3.72 8.70
N MET A 106 -2.20 3.01 8.48
CA MET A 106 -2.06 2.08 7.36
C MET A 106 -3.06 0.92 7.48
N SER A 107 -3.19 0.33 8.66
CA SER A 107 -4.15 -0.76 8.91
C SER A 107 -5.59 -0.31 8.67
N GLU A 108 -5.94 0.90 9.12
CA GLU A 108 -7.24 1.51 8.85
C GLU A 108 -7.47 1.69 7.34
N ALA A 109 -6.48 2.21 6.60
CA ALA A 109 -6.59 2.37 5.15
C ALA A 109 -6.78 1.04 4.42
N ILE A 110 -6.06 -0.02 4.83
CA ILE A 110 -6.21 -1.38 4.29
C ILE A 110 -7.63 -1.90 4.54
N HIS A 111 -8.14 -1.74 5.75
CA HIS A 111 -9.49 -2.18 6.10
C HIS A 111 -10.58 -1.39 5.36
N LEU A 112 -10.41 -0.08 5.19
CA LEU A 112 -11.33 0.76 4.40
C LEU A 112 -11.34 0.41 2.91
N ALA A 113 -10.21 -0.07 2.37
CA ALA A 113 -10.15 -0.66 1.03
C ALA A 113 -10.80 -2.06 0.94
N GLY A 114 -11.17 -2.60 2.10
CA GLY A 114 -11.97 -3.80 2.30
C GLY A 114 -11.18 -5.12 2.33
N PHE A 115 -9.85 -5.06 2.39
CA PHE A 115 -9.05 -6.25 2.67
C PHE A 115 -9.33 -6.79 4.08
N GLY A 116 -9.36 -8.12 4.23
CA GLY A 116 -9.59 -8.76 5.53
C GLY A 116 -11.03 -8.66 6.04
N GLN A 117 -11.98 -8.25 5.18
CA GLN A 117 -13.39 -8.19 5.55
C GLN A 117 -14.12 -9.53 5.37
N LYS A 118 -13.58 -10.44 4.54
CA LYS A 118 -14.16 -11.76 4.33
C LYS A 118 -13.53 -12.79 5.29
N PRO A 119 -14.26 -13.83 5.73
CA PRO A 119 -13.74 -14.83 6.68
C PRO A 119 -12.51 -15.61 6.21
N ASN A 120 -12.29 -15.69 4.88
CA ASN A 120 -11.15 -16.36 4.26
C ASN A 120 -9.99 -15.40 3.94
N GLU A 121 -10.05 -14.15 4.37
CA GLU A 121 -9.03 -13.13 4.13
C GLU A 121 -8.32 -12.78 5.44
N GLU A 122 -6.99 -12.76 5.41
CA GLU A 122 -6.12 -12.33 6.51
C GLU A 122 -5.20 -11.22 6.00
N VAL A 123 -4.91 -10.25 6.86
CA VAL A 123 -4.06 -9.10 6.56
C VAL A 123 -2.89 -9.08 7.53
N CYS A 124 -1.69 -9.01 6.98
CA CYS A 124 -0.44 -8.94 7.73
C CYS A 124 0.38 -7.73 7.30
N LEU A 125 1.08 -7.14 8.26
CA LEU A 125 2.12 -6.13 7.99
C LEU A 125 3.50 -6.77 8.12
N VAL A 126 4.42 -6.34 7.29
CA VAL A 126 5.84 -6.72 7.34
C VAL A 126 6.69 -5.48 7.03
N THR A 127 7.90 -5.38 7.56
CA THR A 127 8.75 -4.25 7.14
C THR A 127 9.27 -4.46 5.72
N GLU A 128 9.51 -3.39 4.98
CA GLU A 128 10.08 -3.44 3.63
C GLU A 128 11.46 -4.13 3.61
N SER A 129 12.25 -3.93 4.67
CA SER A 129 13.56 -4.58 4.85
C SER A 129 13.42 -6.09 5.08
N GLU A 130 12.48 -6.53 5.93
CA GLU A 130 12.20 -7.96 6.13
C GLU A 130 11.68 -8.63 4.85
N ALA A 131 10.72 -8.00 4.17
CA ALA A 131 10.17 -8.51 2.91
C ALA A 131 11.29 -8.69 1.86
N SER A 132 12.22 -7.73 1.79
CA SER A 132 13.40 -7.81 0.92
C SER A 132 14.32 -8.96 1.29
N ALA A 133 14.64 -9.14 2.57
CA ALA A 133 15.48 -10.25 3.05
C ALA A 133 14.83 -11.61 2.77
N ILE A 134 13.53 -11.73 3.02
CA ILE A 134 12.69 -12.89 2.73
C ILE A 134 12.79 -13.26 1.23
N SER A 135 12.66 -12.28 0.33
CA SER A 135 12.77 -12.49 -1.12
C SER A 135 14.14 -13.03 -1.54
N ILE A 136 15.22 -12.46 -0.99
CA ILE A 136 16.59 -12.91 -1.28
C ILE A 136 16.82 -14.35 -0.80
N LEU A 137 16.38 -14.69 0.42
CA LEU A 137 16.50 -16.04 0.98
C LEU A 137 15.68 -17.10 0.23
N GLU A 138 14.58 -16.69 -0.39
CA GLU A 138 13.79 -17.53 -1.28
C GLU A 138 14.52 -17.79 -2.60
N ALA A 139 15.05 -16.72 -3.21
CA ALA A 139 15.79 -16.80 -4.47
C ALA A 139 17.11 -17.59 -4.34
N SER A 140 17.78 -17.51 -3.18
CA SER A 140 19.01 -18.26 -2.89
C SER A 140 18.77 -19.74 -2.54
N GLY A 141 17.50 -20.16 -2.37
CA GLY A 141 17.14 -21.52 -1.96
C GLY A 141 17.47 -21.84 -0.49
N GLU A 142 17.89 -20.85 0.29
CA GLU A 142 18.30 -21.02 1.69
C GLU A 142 17.13 -21.27 2.64
N ARG A 143 15.92 -20.82 2.28
CA ARG A 143 14.70 -21.07 3.09
C ARG A 143 14.44 -22.57 3.30
N ARG A 144 14.81 -23.43 2.33
CA ARG A 144 14.73 -24.90 2.47
C ARG A 144 15.75 -25.48 3.46
N LYS A 145 16.87 -24.80 3.73
CA LYS A 145 17.90 -25.22 4.70
C LYS A 145 17.58 -24.77 6.13
N VAL A 146 16.98 -23.58 6.29
CA VAL A 146 16.63 -23.03 7.61
C VAL A 146 15.46 -23.79 8.26
N LEU A 147 14.40 -24.13 7.49
CA LEU A 147 13.29 -24.96 7.99
C LEU A 147 13.74 -26.39 8.33
N ARG A 148 14.65 -26.99 7.54
CA ARG A 148 15.21 -28.32 7.83
C ARG A 148 16.03 -28.37 9.12
N LYS A 149 16.60 -27.25 9.57
CA LYS A 149 17.36 -27.19 10.82
C LYS A 149 16.48 -27.09 12.08
N HIS A 150 15.22 -26.67 11.94
CA HIS A 150 14.28 -26.53 13.05
C HIS A 150 13.29 -27.70 13.19
N ILE A 151 13.11 -28.53 12.17
CA ILE A 151 12.29 -29.76 12.24
C ILE A 151 13.11 -30.99 12.73
N LEU A 152 14.42 -30.83 12.93
CA LEU A 152 15.31 -31.86 13.47
C LEU A 152 16.11 -31.33 14.67
N ARG A 153 15.41 -30.80 15.67
CA ARG A 153 15.93 -30.75 17.05
C ARG A 153 14.82 -31.08 18.03
N VAL A 154 14.85 -32.36 18.42
CA VAL A 154 14.13 -33.07 19.51
C VAL A 154 12.65 -33.28 19.30
#